data_AF-A0A7C7KTQ1-F1
#
_entry.id   AF-A0A7C7KTQ1-F1
#
_cell.length_a   1.000
_cell.length_b   1.000
_cell.length_c   1.000
_cell.angle_alpha   90.00
_cell.angle_beta   90.00
_cell.angle_gamma   90.00
#
_symmetry.space_group_name_H-M   'P 1'
#
loop_
_entity.id
_entity.type
_entity.pdbx_description
1 polymer ?
#
loop_
_entity_poly.entity_id
_entity_poly.type
_entity_poly.pdbx_seq_one_letter_code
_entity_poly.pdbx_strand_id
1 'polypeptide(L)' 'PPFGFALFYLRGVAPEGITTMQIYRGVMPFLFIQLLMLGMLALWPALATWLPKAVYSG' A
#
# COMPACT_ATOMS: atom_id res chain seq x y z
N PRO A 1 -5.13 -1.69 6.38
CA PRO A 1 -4.87 -3.00 7.03
C PRO A 1 -3.38 -3.17 7.36
N PRO A 2 -3.02 -3.65 8.55
CA PRO A 2 -1.62 -3.95 8.88
C PRO A 2 -1.08 -5.03 7.90
N PHE A 3 -0.12 -4.64 7.06
CA PHE A 3 0.38 -5.43 5.93
C PHE A 3 0.87 -6.83 6.33
N GLY A 4 1.45 -6.96 7.54
CA GLY A 4 1.94 -8.25 8.05
C GLY A 4 0.82 -9.25 8.35
N PHE A 5 -0.25 -8.82 9.03
CA PHE A 5 -1.35 -9.73 9.40
C PHE A 5 -2.09 -10.28 8.19
N ALA A 6 -2.26 -9.47 7.13
CA ALA A 6 -2.87 -9.93 5.88
C ALA A 6 -1.98 -11.00 5.19
N LEU A 7 -0.66 -10.83 5.20
CA LEU A 7 0.27 -11.82 4.63
C LEU A 7 0.28 -13.14 5.41
N PHE A 8 0.26 -13.08 6.75
CA PHE A 8 0.19 -14.27 7.59
C PHE A 8 -1.14 -15.01 7.44
N TYR A 9 -2.25 -14.28 7.29
CA TYR A 9 -3.54 -14.87 6.98
C TYR A 9 -3.52 -15.60 5.63
N LEU A 10 -3.00 -14.96 4.58
CA LEU A 10 -2.83 -15.58 3.27
C LEU A 10 -1.93 -16.80 3.31
N ARG A 11 -0.89 -16.81 4.16
CA ARG A 11 -0.05 -18.00 4.37
C ARG A 11 -0.81 -19.14 5.05
N GLY A 12 -1.71 -18.84 5.99
CA GLY A 12 -2.53 -19.83 6.68
C GLY A 12 -3.58 -20.53 5.82
N VAL A 13 -4.01 -19.89 4.72
CA VAL A 13 -4.98 -20.46 3.76
C VAL A 13 -4.35 -20.85 2.41
N ALA A 14 -3.03 -20.68 2.26
CA ALA A 14 -2.33 -20.97 1.01
C ALA A 14 -2.19 -22.49 0.77
N PRO A 15 -2.55 -23.00 -0.44
CA PRO A 15 -2.36 -24.40 -0.79
C PRO A 15 -0.91 -24.88 -0.69
N GLU A 16 -0.73 -26.19 -0.47
CA GLU A 16 0.59 -26.83 -0.51
C GLU A 16 1.22 -26.61 -1.90
N GLY A 17 2.39 -25.96 -1.92
CA GLY A 17 3.09 -25.59 -3.15
C GLY A 17 3.22 -24.07 -3.36
N ILE A 18 2.39 -23.25 -2.71
CA ILE A 18 2.63 -21.81 -2.67
C ILE A 18 3.72 -21.52 -1.62
N THR A 19 4.85 -21.03 -2.08
CA THR A 19 5.95 -20.62 -1.20
C THR A 19 5.70 -19.25 -0.61
N THR A 20 6.24 -19.00 0.58
CA THR A 20 6.24 -17.68 1.22
C THR A 20 6.76 -16.61 0.25
N MET A 21 7.79 -16.93 -0.55
CA MET A 21 8.38 -15.97 -1.49
C MET A 21 7.45 -15.59 -2.65
N GLN A 22 6.55 -16.47 -3.09
CA GLN A 22 5.53 -16.13 -4.09
C GLN A 22 4.51 -15.13 -3.53
N ILE A 23 4.12 -15.30 -2.27
CA ILE A 23 3.23 -14.37 -1.58
C ILE A 23 3.90 -12.99 -1.44
N TYR A 24 5.16 -12.94 -1.03
CA TYR A 24 5.92 -11.69 -0.96
C TYR A 24 6.08 -11.02 -2.33
N ARG A 25 6.40 -11.77 -3.38
CA ARG A 25 6.50 -11.21 -4.74
C ARG A 25 5.17 -10.64 -5.24
N GLY A 26 4.04 -11.22 -4.85
CA GLY A 26 2.71 -10.71 -5.20
C GLY A 26 2.40 -9.35 -4.58
N VAL A 27 2.85 -9.09 -3.35
CA VAL A 27 2.58 -7.82 -2.65
C VAL A 27 3.57 -6.71 -3.04
N MET A 28 4.79 -7.05 -3.46
CA MET A 28 5.85 -6.09 -3.75
C MET A 28 5.46 -4.96 -4.73
N PRO A 29 4.78 -5.22 -5.87
CA PRO A 29 4.37 -4.16 -6.79
C PRO A 29 3.45 -3.13 -6.15
N PHE A 30 2.50 -3.59 -5.33
CA PHE A 30 1.58 -2.71 -4.61
C PHE A 30 2.33 -1.89 -3.55
N LEU A 31 3.28 -2.50 -2.86
CA LEU A 31 4.13 -1.81 -1.88
C LEU A 31 4.95 -0.69 -2.53
N PHE A 32 5.51 -0.95 -3.71
CA PHE A 32 6.24 0.06 -4.49
C PHE A 32 5.37 1.24 -4.89
N ILE A 33 4.16 0.98 -5.40
CA ILE A 33 3.22 2.05 -5.76
C ILE A 33 2.85 2.87 -4.51
N GLN A 34 2.62 2.22 -3.38
CA GLN A 34 2.32 2.89 -2.11
C GLN A 34 3.47 3.80 -1.66
N LEU A 35 4.71 3.31 -1.69
CA LEU A 35 5.90 4.09 -1.32
C LEU A 35 6.13 5.24 -2.29
N LEU A 36 5.94 5.02 -3.59
CA LEU A 36 6.05 6.05 -4.61
C LEU A 36 5.00 7.15 -4.39
N MET A 37 3.76 6.79 -4.12
CA MET A 37 2.69 7.73 -3.80
C MET A 37 3.00 8.53 -2.53
N LEU A 38 3.48 7.87 -1.46
CA LEU A 38 3.93 8.56 -0.25
C LEU A 38 5.07 9.53 -0.53
N GLY A 39 6.04 9.13 -1.35
CA GLY A 39 7.13 9.99 -1.80
C GLY A 39 6.63 11.21 -2.57
N MET A 40 5.70 11.02 -3.51
CA MET A 40 5.08 12.12 -4.25
C MET A 40 4.34 13.09 -3.33
N LEU A 41 3.61 12.59 -2.33
CA LEU A 41 2.91 13.44 -1.36
C LEU A 41 3.89 14.20 -0.45
N ALA A 42 4.99 13.56 -0.04
CA ALA A 42 6.01 14.19 0.78
C ALA A 42 6.76 15.31 0.03
N LEU A 43 7.04 15.10 -1.26
CA LEU A 43 7.71 16.10 -2.12
C LEU A 43 6.76 17.18 -2.63
N TRP A 44 5.47 16.85 -2.83
CA TRP A 44 4.47 17.74 -3.39
C TRP A 44 3.17 17.72 -2.56
N PRO A 45 3.16 18.35 -1.37
CA PRO A 45 2.04 18.26 -0.43
C PRO A 45 0.73 18.87 -0.96
N ALA A 46 0.80 19.73 -1.99
CA ALA A 46 -0.37 20.23 -2.70
C ALA A 46 -1.25 19.11 -3.26
N LEU A 47 -0.68 17.97 -3.67
CA LEU A 47 -1.43 16.82 -4.19
C LEU A 47 -2.46 16.27 -3.20
N ALA A 48 -2.17 16.30 -1.90
CA ALA A 48 -3.11 15.88 -0.86
C ALA A 48 -3.97 17.03 -0.31
N THR A 49 -3.43 18.26 -0.32
CA THR A 49 -4.05 19.38 0.40
C THR A 49 -4.91 20.31 -0.45
N TRP A 50 -4.84 20.21 -1.79
CA TRP A 50 -5.61 21.09 -2.68
C TRP A 50 -7.12 20.91 -2.54
N LEU A 51 -7.60 19.66 -2.44
CA LEU A 51 -9.02 19.36 -2.37
C LEU A 51 -9.65 19.81 -1.04
N PRO A 52 -9.07 19.50 0.14
CA PRO A 52 -9.55 20.08 1.40
C PRO A 52 -9.56 21.61 1.39
N LYS A 53 -8.53 22.24 0.81
CA LYS A 53 -8.52 23.70 0.63
C LYS A 53 -9.67 24.20 -0.23
N ALA A 54 -10.03 23.50 -1.31
CA ALA A 54 -11.13 23.90 -2.18
C ALA A 54 -12.53 23.69 -1.57
N VAL A 55 -12.68 22.66 -0.73
CA VAL A 55 -13.98 22.27 -0.16
C VAL A 55 -14.28 22.96 1.17
N TYR A 56 -13.26 23.22 1.99
CA TYR A 56 -13.43 23.76 3.36
C TYR A 56 -12.98 25.23 3.50
N SER A 57 -12.64 25.94 2.43
CA SER A 57 -12.30 27.37 2.47
C SER A 57 -13.53 28.30 2.51
N GLY A 58 -14.68 27.80 2.97
CA GLY A 58 -15.92 28.56 3.15
C GLY A 58 -16.09 29.04 4.58
#